data_AF-A0AAW5FRC2-F1
#
_entry.id   AF-A0AAW5FRC2-F1
#
_cell.length_a   1.000
_cell.length_b   1.000
_cell.length_c   1.000
_cell.angle_alpha   90.00
_cell.angle_beta   90.00
_cell.angle_gamma   90.00
#
_symmetry.space_group_name_H-M   'P 1'
#
loop_
_entity.id
_entity.type
_entity.pdbx_description
1 polymer ?
#
loop_
_entity_poly.entity_id
_entity_poly.type
_entity_poly.pdbx_seq_one_letter_code
_entity_poly.pdbx_strand_id
1 'polypeptide(L)'
;MSDADPQAFLQAMYKEQCDQARQHETMRQQVTSTLLVLAAAITTATASTIAAFLRLTPDVRAIAFLALPGLAIVWIANLGKRLSIKHYERNQLHVERSRQYRRRLTDLFPKTDYSEINKFADEEHKKNHGKKKNLRVIEVIDQNLYQYWVDIFGLLSGAGYFLIVIPILIAVVAWAWPLVALFIRF
;
A
#
# COMPACT_ATOMS: atom_id res chain seq x y z
N MET A 1 10.85 -9.99 -47.89
CA MET A 1 10.89 -9.68 -46.44
C MET A 1 11.80 -10.71 -45.82
N SER A 2 12.96 -10.33 -45.30
CA SER A 2 13.79 -11.29 -44.55
C SER A 2 12.98 -11.75 -43.35
N ASP A 3 12.90 -13.05 -43.11
CA ASP A 3 12.24 -13.58 -41.92
C ASP A 3 12.86 -12.91 -40.69
N ALA A 4 12.04 -12.15 -39.95
CA ALA A 4 12.50 -11.48 -38.74
C ALA A 4 13.00 -12.55 -37.77
N ASP A 5 14.22 -12.38 -37.25
CA ASP A 5 14.83 -13.32 -36.31
C ASP A 5 13.89 -13.57 -35.12
N PRO A 6 13.31 -14.77 -34.98
CA PRO A 6 12.37 -15.08 -33.91
C PRO A 6 12.99 -14.88 -32.52
N GLN A 7 14.31 -15.06 -32.40
CA GLN A 7 15.03 -14.82 -31.16
C GLN A 7 15.00 -13.34 -30.78
N ALA A 8 15.37 -12.45 -31.71
CA ALA A 8 15.35 -11.00 -31.48
C ALA A 8 13.95 -10.52 -31.08
N PHE A 9 12.90 -11.04 -31.72
CA PHE A 9 11.52 -10.72 -31.36
C PHE A 9 11.18 -11.15 -29.93
N LEU A 10 11.48 -12.40 -29.55
CA LEU A 10 11.18 -12.91 -28.21
C LEU A 10 11.96 -12.17 -27.12
N GLN A 11 13.21 -11.79 -27.38
CA GLN A 11 14.02 -10.98 -26.47
C GLN A 11 13.42 -9.58 -26.28
N ALA A 12 12.96 -8.95 -27.36
CA ALA A 12 12.29 -7.65 -27.30
C ALA A 12 11.00 -7.72 -26.47
N MET A 13 10.15 -8.72 -26.73
CA MET A 13 8.90 -8.94 -25.98
C MET A 13 9.16 -9.25 -24.51
N TYR A 14 10.17 -10.09 -24.20
CA TYR A 14 10.57 -10.36 -22.82
C TYR A 14 10.96 -9.09 -22.09
N LYS A 15 11.80 -8.25 -22.72
CA LYS A 15 12.25 -6.98 -22.15
C LYS A 15 11.07 -6.03 -21.91
N GLU A 16 10.19 -5.89 -22.90
CA GLU A 16 9.01 -5.01 -22.78
C GLU A 16 8.13 -5.42 -21.60
N GLN A 17 7.85 -6.72 -21.43
CA GLN A 17 7.04 -7.20 -20.30
C GLN A 17 7.73 -6.97 -18.95
N CYS A 18 9.06 -7.14 -18.86
CA CYS A 18 9.82 -6.80 -17.66
C CYS A 18 9.76 -5.29 -17.34
N ASP A 19 9.87 -4.44 -18.35
CA ASP A 19 9.79 -2.98 -18.20
C ASP A 19 8.38 -2.55 -17.76
N GLN A 20 7.32 -3.13 -18.34
CA GLN A 20 5.92 -2.90 -17.93
C GLN A 20 5.64 -3.36 -16.48
N ALA A 21 6.17 -4.52 -16.07
CA ALA A 21 6.09 -4.97 -14.68
C ALA A 21 6.72 -3.94 -13.72
N ARG A 22 7.95 -3.49 -14.03
CA ARG A 22 8.64 -2.46 -13.24
C ARG A 22 7.89 -1.14 -13.17
N GLN A 23 7.27 -0.70 -14.27
CA GLN A 23 6.44 0.50 -14.30
C GLN A 23 5.23 0.38 -13.37
N HIS A 24 4.54 -0.75 -13.34
CA HIS A 24 3.42 -0.97 -12.43
C HIS A 24 3.82 -0.96 -10.97
N GLU A 25 4.99 -1.52 -10.64
CA GLU A 25 5.55 -1.42 -9.28
C GLU A 25 5.87 0.03 -8.90
N THR A 26 6.47 0.78 -9.83
CA THR A 26 6.80 2.20 -9.63
C THR A 26 5.54 3.04 -9.43
N MET A 27 4.51 2.82 -10.24
CA MET A 27 3.21 3.49 -10.08
C MET A 27 2.54 3.13 -8.74
N ARG A 28 2.62 1.87 -8.29
CA ARG A 28 2.11 1.47 -6.97
C ARG A 28 2.79 2.23 -5.84
N GLN A 29 4.12 2.37 -5.90
CA GLN A 29 4.89 3.14 -4.93
C GLN A 29 4.51 4.63 -4.97
N GLN A 30 4.44 5.23 -6.16
CA GLN A 30 4.09 6.64 -6.34
C GLN A 30 2.70 6.95 -5.80
N VAL A 31 1.69 6.17 -6.20
CA VAL A 31 0.31 6.30 -5.73
C VAL A 31 0.27 6.20 -4.20
N THR A 32 0.95 5.21 -3.62
CA THR A 32 0.94 5.06 -2.16
C THR A 32 1.57 6.25 -1.46
N SER A 33 2.75 6.70 -1.89
CA SER A 33 3.41 7.88 -1.33
C SER A 33 2.53 9.12 -1.41
N THR A 34 1.91 9.38 -2.56
CA THR A 34 1.00 10.52 -2.74
C THR A 34 -0.21 10.45 -1.80
N LEU A 35 -0.86 9.29 -1.70
CA LEU A 35 -2.03 9.12 -0.83
C LEU A 35 -1.66 9.23 0.66
N LEU A 36 -0.50 8.71 1.07
CA LEU A 36 -0.01 8.84 2.45
C LEU A 36 0.31 10.29 2.80
N VAL A 37 0.98 11.04 1.91
CA VAL A 37 1.27 12.47 2.11
C VAL A 37 -0.02 13.27 2.23
N LEU A 38 -0.99 13.01 1.35
CA LEU A 38 -2.30 13.68 1.42
C LEU A 38 -3.03 13.38 2.74
N ALA A 39 -3.06 12.13 3.16
CA ALA A 39 -3.71 11.76 4.41
C ALA A 39 -2.98 12.32 5.65
N ALA A 40 -1.65 12.40 5.62
CA ALA A 40 -0.87 13.04 6.67
C ALA A 40 -1.16 14.55 6.77
N ALA A 41 -1.29 15.23 5.62
CA ALA A 41 -1.67 16.64 5.57
C ALA A 41 -3.07 16.88 6.16
N ILE A 42 -4.06 16.07 5.75
CA ILE A 42 -5.43 16.14 6.30
C ILE A 42 -5.43 15.88 7.80
N THR A 43 -4.72 14.84 8.25
CA THR A 43 -4.62 14.48 9.68
C THR A 43 -4.01 15.61 10.50
N THR A 44 -2.90 16.18 10.03
CA THR A 44 -2.19 17.28 10.71
C THR A 44 -3.05 18.54 10.80
N ALA A 45 -3.72 18.89 9.69
CA ALA A 45 -4.64 20.03 9.67
C ALA A 45 -5.81 19.81 10.64
N THR A 46 -6.43 18.63 10.62
CA THR A 46 -7.56 18.28 11.48
C THR A 46 -7.16 18.32 12.96
N ALA A 47 -6.03 17.74 13.32
CA ALA A 47 -5.53 17.75 14.70
C ALA A 47 -5.26 19.19 15.19
N SER A 48 -4.66 20.03 14.34
CA SER A 48 -4.40 21.44 14.64
C SER A 48 -5.70 22.23 14.83
N THR A 49 -6.70 21.98 13.98
CA THR A 49 -8.02 22.60 14.09
C THR A 49 -8.76 22.18 15.36
N ILE A 50 -8.73 20.89 15.72
CA ILE A 50 -9.33 20.41 16.97
C ILE A 50 -8.67 21.10 18.17
N ALA A 51 -7.34 21.17 18.21
CA ALA A 51 -6.61 21.80 19.30
C ALA A 51 -6.91 23.31 19.43
N ALA A 52 -7.05 24.01 18.30
CA ALA A 52 -7.44 25.43 18.30
C ALA A 52 -8.90 25.62 18.74
N PHE A 53 -9.81 24.76 18.25
CA PHE A 53 -11.24 24.86 18.54
C PHE A 53 -11.52 24.68 20.04
N LEU A 54 -10.89 23.67 20.67
CA LEU A 54 -10.99 23.42 22.10
C LEU A 54 -10.51 24.59 22.99
N ARG A 55 -9.72 25.53 22.44
CA ARG A 55 -9.24 26.72 23.16
C ARG A 55 -10.14 27.93 22.99
N LEU A 56 -10.81 28.07 21.84
CA LEU A 56 -11.43 29.34 21.42
C LEU A 56 -12.94 29.37 21.56
N THR A 57 -13.64 28.25 21.37
CA THR A 57 -15.10 28.28 21.24
C THR A 57 -15.76 27.10 21.93
N PRO A 58 -16.72 27.32 22.84
CA PRO A 58 -17.49 26.25 23.47
C PRO A 58 -18.64 25.72 22.62
N ASP A 59 -18.75 26.09 21.33
CA ASP A 59 -19.82 25.57 20.47
C ASP A 59 -19.54 24.11 20.08
N VAL A 60 -20.04 23.23 20.93
CA VAL A 60 -19.93 21.78 20.85
C VAL A 60 -20.46 21.22 19.53
N ARG A 61 -21.41 21.90 18.88
CA ARG A 61 -22.05 21.41 17.65
C ARG A 61 -21.09 21.45 16.46
N ALA A 62 -20.20 22.43 16.43
CA ALA A 62 -19.21 22.57 15.37
C ALA A 62 -18.11 21.50 15.44
N ILE A 63 -17.86 20.92 16.62
CA ILE A 63 -16.86 19.86 16.82
C ILE A 63 -17.23 18.60 16.02
N ALA A 64 -18.51 18.27 15.90
CA ALA A 64 -18.96 17.10 15.14
C ALA A 64 -18.58 17.19 13.65
N PHE A 65 -18.51 18.39 13.07
CA PHE A 65 -18.07 18.56 11.67
C PHE A 65 -16.59 18.21 11.46
N LEU A 66 -15.78 18.19 12.52
CA LEU A 66 -14.38 17.75 12.47
C LEU A 66 -14.24 16.23 12.27
N ALA A 67 -15.34 15.48 12.26
CA ALA A 67 -15.36 14.08 11.84
C ALA A 67 -15.28 13.90 10.31
N LEU A 68 -15.65 14.93 9.52
CA LEU A 68 -15.67 14.84 8.05
C LEU A 68 -14.29 14.55 7.42
N PRO A 69 -13.17 15.17 7.87
CA PRO A 69 -11.84 14.79 7.41
C PRO A 69 -11.48 13.32 7.65
N GLY A 70 -12.00 12.72 8.73
CA GLY A 70 -11.81 11.30 9.01
C GLY A 70 -12.47 10.41 7.94
N LEU A 71 -13.67 10.77 7.45
CA LEU A 71 -14.32 10.09 6.32
C LEU A 71 -13.48 10.19 5.04
N ALA A 72 -12.88 11.35 4.77
CA ALA A 72 -11.99 11.53 3.63
C ALA A 72 -10.75 10.60 3.72
N ILE A 73 -10.17 10.45 4.91
CA ILE A 73 -9.03 9.54 5.14
C ILE A 73 -9.44 8.08 4.94
N VAL A 74 -10.61 7.65 5.45
CA VAL A 74 -11.12 6.29 5.20
C VAL A 74 -11.32 6.05 3.71
N TRP A 75 -11.83 7.04 2.96
CA TRP A 75 -12.00 6.93 1.52
C TRP A 75 -10.65 6.83 0.79
N ILE A 76 -9.67 7.68 1.15
CA ILE A 76 -8.30 7.62 0.63
C ILE A 76 -7.67 6.25 0.90
N ALA A 77 -7.83 5.71 2.11
CA ALA A 77 -7.32 4.40 2.48
C ALA A 77 -7.92 3.27 1.63
N ASN A 78 -9.23 3.28 1.44
CA ASN A 78 -9.93 2.32 0.59
C ASN A 78 -9.49 2.42 -0.88
N LEU A 79 -9.33 3.65 -1.40
CA LEU A 79 -8.82 3.88 -2.75
C LEU A 79 -7.40 3.33 -2.91
N GLY A 80 -6.51 3.64 -1.96
CA GLY A 80 -5.14 3.15 -1.93
C GLY A 80 -5.06 1.63 -1.92
N LYS A 81 -5.85 0.96 -1.06
CA LYS A 81 -5.94 -0.50 -1.02
C LYS A 81 -6.33 -1.09 -2.37
N ARG A 82 -7.36 -0.54 -3.03
CA ARG A 82 -7.83 -1.00 -4.35
C ARG A 82 -6.78 -0.79 -5.45
N LEU A 83 -6.13 0.38 -5.47
CA LEU A 83 -5.09 0.68 -6.45
C LEU A 83 -3.86 -0.23 -6.27
N SER A 84 -3.45 -0.49 -5.03
CA SER A 84 -2.34 -1.41 -4.74
C SER A 84 -2.61 -2.84 -5.21
N ILE A 85 -3.84 -3.35 -5.03
CA ILE A 85 -4.25 -4.65 -5.55
C ILE A 85 -4.25 -4.65 -7.08
N LYS A 86 -4.86 -3.64 -7.70
CA LYS A 86 -4.93 -3.52 -9.17
C LYS A 86 -3.54 -3.47 -9.82
N HIS A 87 -2.62 -2.70 -9.25
CA HIS A 87 -1.24 -2.62 -9.76
C HIS A 87 -0.46 -3.91 -9.53
N TYR A 88 -0.71 -4.60 -8.41
CA TYR A 88 -0.11 -5.92 -8.17
C TYR A 88 -0.58 -6.95 -9.19
N GLU A 89 -1.89 -7.05 -9.46
CA GLU A 89 -2.45 -7.97 -10.46
C GLU A 89 -1.88 -7.71 -11.85
N ARG A 90 -1.76 -6.43 -12.25
CA ARG A 90 -1.15 -6.06 -13.53
C ARG A 90 0.33 -6.41 -13.57
N ASN A 91 1.07 -6.13 -12.51
CA ASN A 91 2.47 -6.55 -12.40
C ASN A 91 2.60 -8.07 -12.54
N GLN A 92 1.78 -8.87 -11.84
CA GLN A 92 1.81 -10.33 -11.96
C GLN A 92 1.50 -10.83 -13.37
N LEU A 93 0.56 -10.20 -14.07
CA LEU A 93 0.27 -10.51 -15.48
C LEU A 93 1.50 -10.31 -16.37
N HIS A 94 2.22 -9.19 -16.23
CA HIS A 94 3.41 -8.91 -17.02
C HIS A 94 4.59 -9.82 -16.65
N VAL A 95 4.76 -10.13 -15.36
CA VAL A 95 5.75 -11.12 -14.89
C VAL A 95 5.44 -12.50 -15.46
N GLU A 96 4.18 -12.92 -15.49
CA GLU A 96 3.82 -14.23 -16.04
C GLU A 96 4.04 -14.28 -17.55
N ARG A 97 3.69 -13.21 -18.29
CA ARG A 97 4.00 -13.10 -19.72
C ARG A 97 5.51 -13.14 -19.99
N SER A 98 6.31 -12.42 -19.20
CA SER A 98 7.77 -12.44 -19.36
C SER A 98 8.34 -13.84 -19.08
N ARG A 99 7.82 -14.57 -18.09
CA ARG A 99 8.18 -15.99 -17.86
C ARG A 99 7.89 -16.86 -19.08
N GLN A 100 6.74 -16.68 -19.73
CA GLN A 100 6.41 -17.46 -20.94
C GLN A 100 7.37 -17.15 -22.09
N TYR A 101 7.70 -15.88 -22.34
CA TYR A 101 8.71 -15.51 -23.35
C TYR A 101 10.10 -16.08 -23.02
N ARG A 102 10.50 -16.04 -21.74
CA ARG A 102 11.76 -16.63 -21.27
C ARG A 102 11.81 -18.14 -21.47
N ARG A 103 10.71 -18.85 -21.20
CA ARG A 103 10.59 -20.30 -21.45
C ARG A 103 10.79 -20.59 -22.94
N ARG A 104 10.10 -19.86 -23.82
CA ARG A 104 10.27 -20.02 -25.27
C ARG A 104 11.69 -19.72 -25.75
N LEU A 105 12.35 -18.72 -25.18
CA LEU A 105 13.77 -18.47 -25.45
C LEU A 105 14.65 -19.64 -25.00
N THR A 106 14.35 -20.26 -23.85
CA THR A 106 15.10 -21.43 -23.35
C THR A 106 14.92 -22.62 -24.27
N ASP A 107 13.70 -22.86 -24.77
CA ASP A 107 13.39 -23.95 -25.70
C ASP A 107 14.16 -23.82 -27.04
N LEU A 108 14.49 -22.60 -27.47
CA LEU A 108 15.31 -22.34 -28.67
C LEU A 108 16.80 -22.64 -28.45
N PHE A 109 17.28 -22.68 -27.20
CA PHE A 109 18.67 -22.92 -26.84
C PHE A 109 18.82 -24.06 -25.82
N PRO A 110 18.43 -25.30 -26.16
CA PRO A 110 18.41 -26.41 -25.21
C PRO A 110 19.80 -26.81 -24.70
N LYS A 111 20.88 -26.43 -25.41
CA LYS A 111 22.26 -26.67 -24.99
C LYS A 111 22.73 -25.70 -23.89
N THR A 112 22.02 -24.60 -23.68
CA THR A 112 22.33 -23.61 -22.64
C THR A 112 21.38 -23.83 -21.47
N ASP A 113 21.80 -24.61 -20.48
CA ASP A 113 20.98 -24.82 -19.28
C ASP A 113 20.99 -23.56 -18.40
N TYR A 114 20.05 -22.65 -18.65
CA TYR A 114 19.85 -21.47 -17.82
C TYR A 114 19.28 -21.81 -16.42
N SER A 115 18.86 -23.05 -16.16
CA SER A 115 18.37 -23.46 -14.85
C SER A 115 19.49 -23.48 -13.81
N GLU A 116 20.72 -23.83 -14.20
CA GLU A 116 21.87 -23.78 -13.31
C GLU A 116 22.21 -22.35 -12.89
N ILE A 117 22.13 -21.39 -13.81
CA ILE A 117 22.36 -19.97 -13.51
C ILE A 117 21.32 -19.46 -12.51
N ASN A 118 20.04 -19.80 -12.70
CA ASN A 118 18.99 -19.43 -11.75
C ASN A 118 19.20 -20.09 -10.38
N LYS A 119 19.50 -21.39 -10.35
CA LYS A 119 19.78 -22.11 -9.10
C LYS A 119 20.97 -21.51 -8.37
N PHE A 120 22.05 -21.19 -9.08
CA PHE A 120 23.22 -20.56 -8.51
C PHE A 120 22.87 -19.18 -7.91
N ALA A 121 22.12 -18.36 -8.65
CA ALA A 121 21.66 -17.06 -8.14
C ALA A 121 20.74 -17.21 -6.90
N ASP A 122 19.84 -18.18 -6.90
CA ASP A 122 18.96 -18.48 -5.76
C ASP A 122 19.76 -18.99 -4.55
N GLU A 123 20.75 -19.86 -4.77
CA GLU A 123 21.64 -20.37 -3.74
C GLU A 123 22.55 -19.29 -3.15
N GLU A 124 23.10 -18.44 -4.00
CA GLU A 124 23.89 -17.28 -3.58
C GLU A 124 23.04 -16.31 -2.77
N HIS A 125 21.82 -16.01 -3.23
CA HIS A 125 20.85 -15.21 -2.50
C HIS A 125 20.54 -15.83 -1.13
N LYS A 126 20.24 -17.14 -1.08
CA LYS A 126 19.99 -17.87 0.17
C LYS A 126 21.22 -17.91 1.08
N LYS A 127 22.44 -18.01 0.56
CA LYS A 127 23.67 -18.01 1.36
C LYS A 127 23.95 -16.64 1.97
N ASN A 128 23.69 -15.58 1.22
CA ASN A 128 23.93 -14.20 1.64
C ASN A 128 22.85 -13.69 2.61
N HIS A 129 21.58 -14.08 2.39
CA HIS A 129 20.44 -13.60 3.18
C HIS A 129 19.89 -14.61 4.19
N GLY A 130 20.11 -15.91 3.99
CA GLY A 130 19.58 -17.00 4.84
C GLY A 130 20.39 -17.28 6.11
N LYS A 131 21.57 -16.67 6.30
CA LYS A 131 22.36 -16.84 7.54
C LYS A 131 21.75 -16.15 8.76
N LYS A 132 20.81 -15.21 8.59
CA LYS A 132 19.99 -14.70 9.70
C LYS A 132 18.78 -15.61 9.89
N LYS A 133 19.00 -16.73 10.61
CA LYS A 133 18.02 -17.73 11.06
C LYS A 133 16.93 -17.19 12.01
N ASN A 134 16.53 -15.94 11.90
CA ASN A 134 15.23 -15.53 12.43
C ASN A 134 14.19 -16.04 11.43
N LEU A 135 13.51 -17.14 11.77
CA LEU A 135 12.44 -17.76 10.99
C LEU A 135 11.43 -16.74 10.43
N ARG A 136 11.23 -15.61 11.13
CA ARG A 136 10.41 -14.48 10.66
C ARG A 136 10.90 -13.79 9.37
N VAL A 137 12.20 -13.76 9.08
CA VAL A 137 12.75 -13.03 7.91
C VAL A 137 12.57 -13.82 6.61
N ILE A 138 12.61 -15.15 6.68
CA ILE A 138 12.35 -16.02 5.52
C ILE A 138 10.87 -15.92 5.13
N GLU A 139 9.98 -15.87 6.12
CA GLU A 139 8.54 -15.69 5.93
C GLU A 139 8.19 -14.34 5.27
N VAL A 140 8.99 -13.29 5.52
CA VAL A 140 8.80 -11.96 4.91
C VAL A 140 9.12 -11.94 3.41
N ILE A 141 10.05 -12.79 2.94
CA ILE A 141 10.42 -12.85 1.52
C ILE A 141 9.35 -13.61 0.71
N ASP A 142 8.77 -14.67 1.30
CA ASP A 142 7.68 -15.44 0.69
C ASP A 142 6.30 -14.79 0.89
N GLN A 143 6.17 -13.89 1.88
CA GLN A 143 4.96 -13.09 2.02
C GLN A 143 4.79 -12.21 0.79
N ASN A 144 3.63 -12.35 0.16
CA ASN A 144 3.28 -11.56 -0.99
C ASN A 144 3.41 -10.08 -0.64
N LEU A 145 4.41 -9.38 -1.21
CA LEU A 145 4.70 -7.97 -0.95
C LEU A 145 3.47 -7.05 -1.00
N TYR A 146 2.40 -7.43 -1.73
CA TYR A 146 1.14 -6.68 -1.75
C TYR A 146 0.43 -6.61 -0.39
N GLN A 147 0.61 -7.59 0.51
CA GLN A 147 -0.03 -7.62 1.82
C GLN A 147 0.43 -6.44 2.68
N TYR A 148 1.73 -6.14 2.68
CA TYR A 148 2.27 -4.94 3.35
C TYR A 148 1.60 -3.65 2.89
N TRP A 149 1.37 -3.49 1.58
CA TRP A 149 0.67 -2.32 1.05
C TRP A 149 -0.79 -2.27 1.50
N VAL A 150 -1.47 -3.42 1.56
CA VAL A 150 -2.83 -3.53 2.07
C VAL A 150 -2.89 -3.17 3.56
N ASP A 151 -1.91 -3.63 4.35
CA ASP A 151 -1.83 -3.40 5.79
C ASP A 151 -1.55 -1.93 6.10
N ILE A 152 -0.68 -1.26 5.33
CA ILE A 152 -0.45 0.19 5.42
C ILE A 152 -1.77 0.96 5.28
N PHE A 153 -2.58 0.62 4.27
CA PHE A 153 -3.89 1.26 4.10
C PHE A 153 -4.92 0.80 5.15
N GLY A 154 -4.78 -0.40 5.71
CA GLY A 154 -5.56 -0.85 6.87
C GLY A 154 -5.31 0.03 8.10
N LEU A 155 -4.04 0.29 8.42
CA LEU A 155 -3.64 1.22 9.48
C LEU A 155 -4.16 2.64 9.20
N LEU A 156 -4.04 3.11 7.96
CA LEU A 156 -4.55 4.42 7.57
C LEU A 156 -6.08 4.54 7.73
N SER A 157 -6.83 3.49 7.37
CA SER A 157 -8.28 3.45 7.61
C SER A 157 -8.59 3.50 9.10
N GLY A 158 -7.79 2.81 9.94
CA GLY A 158 -7.90 2.88 11.40
C GLY A 158 -7.73 4.31 11.93
N ALA A 159 -6.73 5.04 11.43
CA ALA A 159 -6.53 6.46 11.75
C ALA A 159 -7.73 7.33 11.31
N GLY A 160 -8.31 7.06 10.14
CA GLY A 160 -9.53 7.73 9.69
C GLY A 160 -10.72 7.51 10.63
N TYR A 161 -10.97 6.26 11.05
CA TYR A 161 -12.02 5.96 12.03
C TYR A 161 -11.76 6.64 13.39
N PHE A 162 -10.51 6.67 13.84
CA PHE A 162 -10.14 7.37 15.06
C PHE A 162 -10.48 8.87 15.00
N LEU A 163 -10.22 9.52 13.87
CA LEU A 163 -10.59 10.92 13.62
C LEU A 163 -12.09 11.16 13.49
N ILE A 164 -12.90 10.12 13.19
CA ILE A 164 -14.36 10.22 13.21
C ILE A 164 -14.87 10.09 14.65
N VAL A 165 -14.38 9.09 15.37
CA VAL A 165 -14.90 8.73 16.70
C VAL A 165 -14.60 9.80 17.75
N ILE A 166 -13.38 10.36 17.76
CA ILE A 166 -12.98 11.33 18.80
C ILE A 166 -13.85 12.58 18.81
N PRO A 167 -14.03 13.32 17.69
CA PRO A 167 -14.84 14.53 17.70
C PRO A 167 -16.30 14.25 18.09
N ILE A 168 -16.85 13.10 17.68
CA ILE A 168 -18.19 12.67 18.07
C ILE A 168 -18.26 12.42 19.59
N LEU A 169 -17.31 11.69 20.16
CA LEU A 169 -17.27 11.44 21.60
C LEU A 169 -17.14 12.74 22.40
N ILE A 170 -16.26 13.66 21.97
CA ILE A 170 -16.12 14.98 22.59
C ILE A 170 -17.44 15.74 22.54
N ALA A 171 -18.11 15.74 21.37
CA ALA A 171 -19.38 16.42 21.21
C ALA A 171 -20.49 15.85 22.12
N VAL A 172 -20.57 14.51 22.23
CA VAL A 172 -21.53 13.83 23.11
C VAL A 172 -21.27 14.15 24.58
N VAL A 173 -20.01 14.08 25.03
CA VAL A 173 -19.63 14.37 26.42
C VAL A 173 -19.95 15.83 26.76
N ALA A 174 -19.56 16.76 25.91
CA ALA A 174 -19.81 18.17 26.14
C ALA A 174 -21.30 18.54 26.07
N TRP A 175 -22.11 17.83 25.27
CA TRP A 175 -23.57 17.97 25.28
C TRP A 175 -24.22 17.39 26.56
N ALA A 176 -23.71 16.27 27.08
CA ALA A 176 -24.25 15.62 28.29
C ALA A 176 -23.81 16.31 29.60
N TRP A 177 -22.70 17.05 29.59
CA TRP A 177 -22.11 17.66 30.78
C TRP A 177 -23.07 18.54 31.61
N PRO A 178 -23.92 19.41 31.02
CA PRO A 178 -24.87 20.22 31.79
C PRO A 178 -25.88 19.39 32.59
N LEU A 179 -26.29 18.22 32.07
CA LEU A 179 -27.21 17.31 32.76
C LEU A 179 -26.51 16.66 33.96
N VAL A 180 -25.29 16.17 33.77
CA VAL A 180 -24.48 15.59 34.85
C VAL A 180 -24.21 16.61 35.96
N ALA A 181 -23.91 17.86 35.58
CA ALA A 181 -23.66 18.94 36.53
C ALA A 181 -24.88 19.31 37.38
N LEU A 182 -26.11 19.12 36.87
CA LEU A 182 -27.34 19.31 37.67
C LEU A 182 -27.48 18.25 38.77
N PHE A 183 -27.15 16.99 38.49
CA PHE A 183 -27.25 15.90 39.48
C PHE A 183 -26.20 15.97 40.58
N ILE A 184 -25.00 16.51 40.30
CA ILE A 184 -23.92 16.63 41.31
C ILE A 184 -24.20 17.74 42.34
N ARG A 185 -25.09 18.69 42.03
CA ARG A 185 -25.39 19.84 42.91
C ARG A 185 -26.47 19.56 43.97
N PHE A 186 -27.09 18.37 43.96
CA PHE A 186 -28.07 17.91 44.95
C PHE A 186 -27.49 16.78 45.80
#